data_AF-A0A3D5MNA8-F1
#
_entry.id   AF-A0A3D5MNA8-F1
#
_cell.length_a   1.000
_cell.length_b   1.000
_cell.length_c   1.000
_cell.angle_alpha   90.00
_cell.angle_beta   90.00
_cell.angle_gamma   90.00
#
_symmetry.space_group_name_H-M   'P 1'
#
loop_
_entity.id
_entity.type
_entity.pdbx_description
1 polymer ?
#
loop_
_entity_poly.entity_id
_entity_poly.type
_entity_poly.pdbx_seq_one_letter_code
_entity_poly.pdbx_strand_id
1 'polypeptide(L)'
;VGLPEVEVLRRETCDSINAALRTLTENQRTALILRDIEGLSYEEIAEVMVVSVGAVKSCLHRARRSFIRAYELIEGPEGEGKVSRRNVRDDLRRGRGPSRPLP
;
A
#
# COMPACT_ATOMS: atom_id res chain seq x y z
N VAL A 1 17.30 12.78 16.99
CA VAL A 1 16.04 13.34 16.47
C VAL A 1 16.18 13.42 14.96
N GLY A 2 15.35 12.72 14.20
CA GLY A 2 15.42 12.71 12.73
C GLY A 2 15.04 14.09 12.18
N LEU A 3 15.69 14.51 11.10
CA LEU A 3 15.37 15.78 10.44
C LEU A 3 13.93 15.72 9.88
N PRO A 4 13.15 16.81 9.95
CA PRO A 4 11.76 16.83 9.49
C PRO A 4 11.60 16.35 8.04
N GLU A 5 12.57 16.68 7.20
CA GLU A 5 12.60 16.31 5.78
C GLU A 5 12.75 14.79 5.56
N VAL A 6 13.53 14.12 6.40
CA VAL A 6 13.68 12.65 6.37
C VAL A 6 12.38 11.96 6.78
N GLU A 7 11.64 12.52 7.72
CA GLU A 7 10.38 11.94 8.19
C GLU A 7 9.25 12.11 7.16
N VAL A 8 9.20 13.26 6.49
CA VAL A 8 8.25 13.50 5.39
C VAL A 8 8.50 12.53 4.23
N LEU A 9 9.76 12.39 3.79
CA LEU A 9 10.12 11.47 2.70
C LEU A 9 9.79 10.01 3.04
N ARG A 10 10.06 9.59 4.29
CA ARG A 10 9.68 8.26 4.78
C ARG A 10 8.18 8.02 4.70
N ARG A 11 7.38 9.01 5.08
CA ARG A 11 5.92 8.90 5.04
C ARG A 11 5.40 8.78 3.62
N GLU A 12 5.93 9.58 2.70
CA GLU A 12 5.57 9.50 1.27
C GLU A 12 5.91 8.13 0.69
N THR A 13 7.11 7.61 0.97
CA THR A 13 7.52 6.27 0.53
C THR A 13 6.60 5.19 1.11
N CYS A 14 6.27 5.26 2.41
CA CYS A 14 5.34 4.34 3.06
C CYS A 14 3.94 4.38 2.43
N ASP A 15 3.43 5.57 2.10
CA ASP A 15 2.13 5.73 1.46
C ASP A 15 2.11 5.09 0.06
N SER A 16 3.18 5.25 -0.71
CA SER A 16 3.32 4.63 -2.04
C SER A 16 3.44 3.12 -1.99
N ILE A 17 4.22 2.56 -1.05
CA ILE A 17 4.28 1.11 -0.81
C ILE A 17 2.91 0.56 -0.43
N ASN A 18 2.22 1.22 0.51
CA ASN A 18 0.89 0.81 0.95
C ASN A 18 -0.13 0.87 -0.20
N ALA A 19 -0.07 1.89 -1.04
CA ALA A 19 -0.91 2.00 -2.22
C ALA A 19 -0.63 0.87 -3.23
N ALA A 20 0.63 0.53 -3.48
CA ALA A 20 1.00 -0.58 -4.35
C ALA A 20 0.51 -1.93 -3.81
N LEU A 21 0.68 -2.20 -2.51
CA LEU A 21 0.18 -3.42 -1.85
C LEU A 21 -1.34 -3.57 -1.92
N ARG A 22 -2.10 -2.47 -1.94
CA ARG A 22 -3.57 -2.50 -2.09
C ARG A 22 -4.03 -2.96 -3.47
N THR A 23 -3.18 -2.88 -4.49
CA THR A 23 -3.51 -3.35 -5.84
C THR A 23 -3.42 -4.87 -5.99
N LEU A 24 -2.70 -5.53 -5.08
CA LEU A 24 -2.56 -6.98 -5.07
C LEU A 24 -3.86 -7.65 -4.61
N THR A 25 -4.15 -8.83 -5.18
CA THR A 25 -5.20 -9.69 -4.62
C THR A 25 -4.78 -10.19 -3.23
N GLU A 26 -5.75 -10.64 -2.43
CA GLU A 26 -5.46 -11.12 -1.07
C GLU A 26 -4.39 -12.21 -1.07
N ASN A 27 -4.55 -13.24 -1.91
CA ASN A 27 -3.58 -14.34 -2.02
C ASN A 27 -2.19 -13.86 -2.46
N GLN A 28 -2.11 -12.85 -3.32
CA GLN A 28 -0.83 -12.28 -3.75
C GLN A 28 -0.14 -11.54 -2.61
N ARG A 29 -0.90 -10.70 -1.89
CA ARG A 29 -0.39 -9.93 -0.75
C ARG A 29 0.07 -10.87 0.37
N THR A 30 -0.75 -11.85 0.72
CA THR A 30 -0.42 -12.84 1.75
C THR A 30 0.84 -13.62 1.40
N ALA A 31 0.93 -14.17 0.18
CA ALA A 31 2.13 -14.89 -0.26
C ALA A 31 3.37 -13.99 -0.20
N LEU A 32 3.26 -12.73 -0.62
CA LEU A 32 4.36 -11.77 -0.62
C LEU A 32 4.82 -11.42 0.80
N ILE A 33 3.89 -11.16 1.72
CA ILE A 33 4.21 -10.88 3.14
C ILE A 33 4.89 -12.07 3.78
N LEU A 34 4.31 -13.27 3.66
CA LEU A 34 4.89 -14.48 4.23
C LEU A 34 6.30 -14.74 3.71
N ARG A 35 6.56 -14.43 2.43
CA ARG A 35 7.87 -14.64 1.84
C ARG A 35 8.88 -13.56 2.17
N ASP A 36 8.55 -12.30 1.91
CA ASP A 36 9.50 -11.19 1.89
C ASP A 36 9.58 -10.46 3.24
N ILE A 37 8.60 -10.64 4.12
CA ILE A 37 8.60 -10.07 5.48
C ILE A 37 8.84 -11.14 6.54
N GLU A 38 8.06 -12.22 6.53
CA GLU A 38 8.17 -13.31 7.53
C GLU A 38 9.30 -14.30 7.20
N GLY A 39 9.81 -14.29 5.97
CA GLY A 39 10.97 -15.12 5.57
C GLY A 39 10.67 -16.61 5.37
N LEU A 40 9.39 -17.01 5.32
CA LEU A 40 8.99 -18.41 5.17
C LEU A 40 9.45 -19.02 3.84
N SER A 41 9.74 -20.32 3.86
CA SER A 41 10.02 -21.13 2.67
C SER A 41 8.77 -21.29 1.78
N TYR A 42 8.95 -21.73 0.53
CA TYR A 42 7.81 -21.91 -0.38
C TYR A 42 6.90 -23.06 0.08
N GLU A 43 7.49 -24.05 0.73
CA GLU A 43 6.83 -25.20 1.34
C GLU A 43 5.96 -24.77 2.52
N GLU A 44 6.51 -24.00 3.46
CA GLU A 44 5.74 -23.48 4.61
C GLU A 44 4.60 -22.54 4.15
N ILE A 45 4.84 -21.69 3.16
CA ILE A 45 3.80 -20.83 2.59
C ILE A 45 2.69 -21.67 1.95
N ALA A 46 3.05 -22.75 1.25
CA ALA A 46 2.08 -23.65 0.63
C ALA A 46 1.19 -24.32 1.68
N GLU A 47 1.76 -24.73 2.81
CA GLU A 47 1.03 -25.27 3.95
C GLU A 47 0.09 -24.24 4.59
N VAL A 48 0.59 -23.03 4.89
CA VAL A 48 -0.19 -21.95 5.50
C VAL A 48 -1.36 -21.52 4.61
N MET A 49 -1.15 -21.43 3.30
CA MET A 49 -2.16 -20.99 2.34
C MET A 49 -3.03 -22.12 1.81
N VAL A 50 -2.75 -23.38 2.17
CA VAL A 50 -3.45 -24.59 1.70
C VAL A 50 -3.49 -24.67 0.16
N VAL A 51 -2.33 -24.47 -0.48
CA VAL A 51 -2.14 -24.53 -1.93
C VAL A 51 -0.89 -25.33 -2.28
N SER A 52 -0.67 -25.62 -3.57
CA SER A 52 0.58 -26.29 -3.99
C SER A 52 1.76 -25.32 -4.02
N VAL A 53 2.99 -25.84 -3.84
CA VAL A 53 4.23 -25.05 -3.99
C VAL A 53 4.33 -24.40 -5.38
N GLY A 54 3.83 -25.06 -6.43
CA GLY A 54 3.74 -24.48 -7.78
C GLY A 54 2.78 -23.28 -7.86
N ALA A 55 1.67 -23.33 -7.13
CA ALA A 55 0.75 -22.21 -6.99
C ALA A 55 1.39 -21.04 -6.23
N VAL A 56 2.16 -21.32 -5.15
CA VAL A 56 2.93 -20.30 -4.42
C VAL A 56 3.92 -19.58 -5.34
N LYS A 57 4.76 -20.33 -6.07
CA LYS A 57 5.73 -19.77 -7.02
C LYS A 57 5.06 -18.87 -8.06
N SER A 58 3.97 -19.35 -8.65
CA SER A 58 3.20 -18.61 -9.64
C SER A 58 2.52 -17.37 -9.04
N CYS A 59 2.04 -17.48 -7.80
CA CYS A 59 1.43 -16.37 -7.06
C CYS A 59 2.45 -15.28 -6.76
N LEU A 60 3.60 -15.64 -6.18
CA LEU A 60 4.70 -14.71 -5.87
C LEU A 60 5.21 -13.99 -7.11
N HIS A 61 5.41 -14.71 -8.21
CA HIS A 61 5.82 -14.09 -9.47
C HIS A 61 4.80 -13.02 -9.93
N ARG A 62 3.51 -13.34 -9.89
CA ARG A 62 2.45 -12.38 -10.25
C ARG A 62 2.33 -11.24 -9.25
N ALA A 63 2.48 -11.51 -7.95
CA ALA A 63 2.44 -10.52 -6.88
C ALA A 63 3.54 -9.48 -7.07
N ARG A 64 4.80 -9.92 -7.22
CA ARG A 64 5.95 -9.02 -7.44
C ARG A 64 5.79 -8.19 -8.70
N ARG A 65 5.38 -8.79 -9.82
CA ARG A 65 5.15 -8.07 -11.07
C ARG A 65 4.04 -7.02 -10.93
N SER A 66 2.95 -7.36 -10.25
CA SER A 66 1.82 -6.44 -10.06
C SER A 66 2.20 -5.30 -9.11
N PHE A 67 2.95 -5.61 -8.05
CA PHE A 67 3.49 -4.64 -7.11
C PHE A 67 4.42 -3.64 -7.80
N ILE A 68 5.42 -4.13 -8.56
CA ILE A 68 6.38 -3.27 -9.28
C ILE A 68 5.63 -2.32 -10.22
N ARG A 69 4.71 -2.84 -11.05
CA ARG A 69 3.93 -1.97 -11.95
C ARG A 69 3.10 -0.93 -11.21
N ALA A 70 2.45 -1.32 -10.11
CA ALA A 70 1.64 -0.39 -9.34
C ALA A 70 2.51 0.69 -8.70
N TYR A 71 3.66 0.30 -8.14
CA TYR A 71 4.63 1.21 -7.54
C TYR A 71 5.20 2.17 -8.58
N GLU A 72 5.62 1.69 -9.76
CA GLU A 72 6.07 2.52 -10.88
C GLU A 72 5.00 3.49 -11.37
N LEU A 73 3.72 3.15 -11.30
CA LEU A 73 2.63 4.07 -11.66
C LEU A 73 2.41 5.15 -10.59
N ILE A 74 2.73 4.85 -9.33
CA ILE A 74 2.64 5.78 -8.21
C ILE A 74 3.85 6.72 -8.18
N GLU A 75 5.04 6.18 -8.43
CA GLU A 75 6.36 6.84 -8.30
C GLU A 75 7.03 7.21 -9.63
N GLY A 76 6.39 6.94 -10.77
CA GLY A 76 7.00 7.03 -12.11
C GLY A 76 7.62 8.39 -12.44
N PRO A 77 8.41 8.48 -13.54
CA PRO A 77 9.32 9.60 -13.83
C PRO A 77 8.64 10.98 -14.04
N GLU A 78 7.31 11.07 -13.96
CA GLU A 78 6.54 12.31 -13.96
C GLU A 78 5.93 12.66 -12.58
N GLY A 79 6.55 12.16 -11.51
CA GLY A 79 6.19 12.39 -10.11
C GLY A 79 6.32 13.84 -9.60
N GLU A 80 6.58 14.82 -10.46
CA GLU A 80 6.40 16.25 -10.14
C GLU A 80 4.91 16.60 -10.12
N GLY A 81 4.14 16.13 -9.11
CA GLY A 81 2.70 16.47 -9.16
C GLY A 81 1.74 15.98 -8.07
N LYS A 82 2.17 15.31 -6.99
CA LYS A 82 1.22 14.87 -5.94
C LYS A 82 1.61 15.18 -4.49
N VAL A 83 2.63 16.01 -4.26
CA VAL A 83 2.86 16.68 -2.96
C VAL A 83 1.98 17.94 -2.82
N SER A 84 1.37 18.41 -3.91
CA SER A 84 0.44 19.54 -3.92
C SER A 84 -0.99 19.07 -4.20
N ARG A 85 -1.77 18.73 -3.15
CA ARG A 85 -3.25 18.96 -3.07
C ARG A 85 -4.04 18.19 -1.99
N ARG A 86 -3.48 17.26 -1.22
CA ARG A 86 -4.27 16.62 -0.12
C ARG A 86 -4.04 17.29 1.25
N ASN A 87 -4.54 18.52 1.30
CA ASN A 87 -5.30 19.16 2.37
C ASN A 87 -5.00 18.85 3.84
N VAL A 88 -4.19 19.72 4.47
CA VAL A 88 -4.37 20.14 5.88
C VAL A 88 -5.40 21.29 5.99
N ARG A 89 -5.94 21.79 4.86
CA ARG A 89 -6.85 22.96 4.83
C ARG A 89 -8.35 22.62 4.76
N ASP A 90 -8.75 21.35 4.59
CA ASP A 90 -10.18 20.97 4.55
C ASP A 90 -10.83 20.75 5.93
N ASP A 91 -10.02 20.68 7.00
CA ASP A 91 -10.53 20.51 8.36
C ASP A 91 -11.28 21.74 8.90
N LEU A 92 -11.25 22.87 8.19
CA LEU A 92 -12.02 24.08 8.52
C LEU A 92 -13.47 24.06 8.00
N ARG A 93 -13.90 23.02 7.26
CA ARG A 93 -15.29 22.90 6.76
C ARG A 93 -16.19 21.96 7.58
N ARG A 94 -15.70 21.35 8.66
CA ARG A 94 -16.55 20.56 9.58
C ARG A 94 -17.06 21.42 10.74
N GLY A 95 -17.69 22.54 10.39
CA GLY A 95 -18.55 23.29 11.30
C GLY A 95 -19.86 22.55 11.53
N ARG A 96 -19.89 21.75 12.59
CA ARG A 96 -21.06 21.35 13.39
C ARG A 96 -22.35 22.12 13.03
N GLY A 97 -23.31 21.45 12.41
CA GLY A 97 -24.69 21.94 12.41
C GLY A 97 -25.28 21.88 13.82
N PRO A 98 -26.27 22.74 14.11
CA PRO A 98 -27.37 22.33 14.96
C PRO A 98 -28.65 22.24 14.13
N SER A 99 -29.22 21.03 14.14
CA SER A 99 -30.57 20.72 13.72
C SER A 99 -31.58 21.63 14.40
N ARG A 100 -32.57 22.14 13.65
CA ARG A 100 -33.98 22.17 14.07
C ARG A 100 -34.93 22.59 12.92
N PRO A 101 -36.17 22.08 12.92
CA PRO A 101 -37.09 22.18 11.80
C PRO A 101 -37.86 23.50 11.79
N LEU A 102 -38.37 23.83 10.60
CA LEU A 102 -39.15 25.01 10.26
C LEU A 102 -40.50 25.02 11.01
N PRO A 103 -40.94 26.17 11.56
CA PRO A 103 -42.35 26.42 11.84
C PRO A 103 -43.12 26.80 10.56
#